data_AF-A0A6N8V387-F1
#
_entry.id   AF-A0A6N8V387-F1
#
_cell.length_a   1.000
_cell.length_b   1.000
_cell.length_c   1.000
_cell.angle_alpha   90.00
_cell.angle_beta   90.00
_cell.angle_gamma   90.00
#
_symmetry.space_group_name_H-M   'P 1'
#
loop_
_entity.id
_entity.type
_entity.pdbx_description
1 polymer ?
#
loop_
_entity_poly.entity_id
_entity_poly.type
_entity_poly.pdbx_seq_one_letter_code
_entity_poly.pdbx_strand_id
1 'polypeptide(L)'
;MRPTSAHLPGFAAPALFLLAFSGSPSKAAAQSSNGDNGGAVVLEAVVLPAAADIDLDGRIDEDIWSTATPITDFTQQEPVEGGIPSERTEVRVVFDEDNLYISAVLYGDPADILAYQRQRDASLRTDDRFMWILDTFLDGRTGYFFEINPAG
;
A
#
# COMPACT_ATOMS: atom_id res chain seq x y z
N MET A 1 -0.16 50.75 68.83
CA MET A 1 0.31 49.45 68.29
C MET A 1 0.05 49.44 66.79
N ARG A 2 1.05 49.04 66.01
CA ARG A 2 1.19 49.27 64.56
C ARG A 2 0.03 48.70 63.72
N PRO A 3 -0.44 49.38 62.66
CA PRO A 3 -1.05 48.71 61.53
C PRO A 3 0.00 48.41 60.45
N THR A 4 -0.07 47.18 59.95
CA THR A 4 0.84 46.53 59.01
C THR A 4 0.51 46.91 57.56
N SER A 5 1.56 47.08 56.77
CA SER A 5 1.55 47.33 55.32
C SER A 5 0.94 46.18 54.52
N ALA A 6 0.22 46.49 53.44
CA ALA A 6 0.05 45.60 52.30
C ALA A 6 -0.01 46.46 51.02
N HIS A 7 1.12 46.49 50.31
CA HIS A 7 1.30 47.10 49.00
C HIS A 7 0.97 46.03 47.95
N LEU A 8 -0.04 46.26 47.10
CA LEU A 8 -0.34 45.41 45.95
C LEU A 8 0.39 45.96 44.69
N PRO A 9 1.06 45.12 43.89
CA PRO A 9 1.68 45.55 42.63
C PRO A 9 0.65 45.59 41.49
N GLY A 10 0.82 46.56 40.60
CA GLY A 10 -0.01 46.75 39.41
C GLY A 10 0.14 45.63 38.40
N PHE A 11 -0.98 45.11 37.90
CA PHE A 11 -1.02 44.19 36.78
C PHE A 11 -0.98 44.97 35.46
N ALA A 12 0.09 44.78 34.69
CA ALA A 12 0.20 45.21 33.30
C ALA A 12 -0.62 44.27 32.40
N ALA A 13 -1.42 44.85 31.50
CA ALA A 13 -2.17 44.11 30.49
C ALA A 13 -1.24 43.49 29.43
N PRO A 14 -1.48 42.27 28.95
CA PRO A 14 -0.69 41.69 27.87
C PRO A 14 -1.12 42.28 26.52
N ALA A 15 -0.15 42.77 25.75
CA ALA A 15 -0.33 43.21 24.38
C ALA A 15 -0.59 41.99 23.47
N LEU A 16 -1.70 42.02 22.74
CA LEU A 16 -2.10 41.02 21.75
C LEU A 16 -1.28 41.24 20.47
N PHE A 17 -0.32 40.34 20.17
CA PHE A 17 0.43 40.35 18.91
C PHE A 17 -0.34 39.55 17.86
N LEU A 18 -0.97 40.24 16.91
CA LEU A 18 -1.58 39.64 15.71
C LEU A 18 -0.47 39.36 14.68
N LEU A 19 -0.07 38.09 14.56
CA LEU A 19 0.77 37.62 13.45
C LEU A 19 -0.10 37.53 12.18
N ALA A 20 -0.01 38.55 11.33
CA ALA A 20 -0.57 38.51 9.99
C ALA A 20 0.29 37.57 9.11
N PHE A 21 -0.18 36.35 8.88
CA PHE A 21 0.44 35.43 7.94
C PHE A 21 0.09 35.87 6.52
N SER A 22 1.02 36.55 5.84
CA SER A 22 0.91 36.80 4.40
C SER A 22 1.22 35.50 3.65
N GLY A 23 0.22 34.63 3.53
CA GLY A 23 0.28 33.47 2.65
C GLY A 23 0.16 33.93 1.21
N SER A 24 1.28 33.96 0.47
CA SER A 24 1.19 34.05 -0.99
C SER A 24 0.52 32.77 -1.49
N PRO A 25 -0.46 32.84 -2.42
CA PRO A 25 -1.00 31.63 -3.01
C PRO A 25 0.13 30.97 -3.81
N SER A 26 0.68 29.87 -3.29
CA SER A 26 1.45 28.96 -4.13
C SER A 26 0.47 28.45 -5.18
N LYS A 27 0.69 28.84 -6.44
CA LYS A 27 0.15 28.07 -7.56
C LYS A 27 0.71 26.67 -7.39
N ALA A 28 -0.14 25.75 -6.91
CA ALA A 28 0.11 24.34 -7.06
C ALA A 28 0.23 24.10 -8.56
N ALA A 29 1.45 24.02 -9.05
CA ALA A 29 1.71 23.40 -10.33
C ALA A 29 1.39 21.93 -10.10
N ALA A 30 0.16 21.53 -10.42
CA ALA A 30 -0.16 20.14 -10.65
C ALA A 30 0.93 19.60 -11.57
N GLN A 31 1.67 18.59 -11.12
CA GLN A 31 2.67 17.94 -11.94
C GLN A 31 1.97 17.53 -13.23
N SER A 32 2.39 18.15 -14.34
CA SER A 32 2.00 17.71 -15.67
C SER A 32 2.55 16.31 -15.82
N SER A 33 1.68 15.31 -15.70
CA SER A 33 2.00 13.92 -16.00
C SER A 33 2.22 13.82 -17.50
N ASN A 34 3.44 14.15 -17.94
CA ASN A 34 3.95 13.72 -19.23
C ASN A 34 4.48 12.30 -19.03
N GLY A 35 3.55 11.37 -18.83
CA GLY A 35 3.76 9.93 -18.74
C GLY A 35 2.83 9.28 -19.76
N ASP A 36 3.38 8.29 -20.44
CA ASP A 36 2.90 7.61 -21.65
C ASP A 36 1.37 7.40 -21.75
N ASN A 37 0.85 7.38 -22.98
CA ASN A 37 -0.58 7.26 -23.28
C ASN A 37 -1.23 6.15 -22.44
N GLY A 38 -2.04 6.55 -21.44
CA GLY A 38 -2.69 5.69 -20.45
C GLY A 38 -3.68 4.70 -21.05
N GLY A 39 -3.16 3.66 -21.68
CA GLY A 39 -3.89 2.41 -21.83
C GLY A 39 -4.04 1.78 -20.44
N ALA A 40 -5.23 1.29 -20.12
CA ALA A 40 -5.41 0.46 -18.94
C ALA A 40 -4.46 -0.75 -19.03
N VAL A 41 -3.67 -0.98 -17.99
CA VAL A 41 -2.88 -2.22 -17.86
C VAL A 41 -3.89 -3.36 -17.77
N VAL A 42 -3.84 -4.29 -18.72
CA VAL A 42 -4.71 -5.47 -18.74
C VAL A 42 -3.92 -6.63 -18.15
N LEU A 43 -4.40 -7.15 -17.03
CA LEU A 43 -3.88 -8.37 -16.45
C LEU A 43 -4.71 -9.55 -16.98
N GLU A 44 -4.03 -10.62 -17.40
CA GLU A 44 -4.68 -11.84 -17.83
C GLU A 44 -4.84 -12.80 -16.65
N ALA A 45 -6.02 -13.41 -16.54
CA ALA A 45 -6.30 -14.46 -15.58
C ALA A 45 -6.74 -15.73 -16.32
N VAL A 46 -6.32 -16.89 -15.83
CA VAL A 46 -6.64 -18.18 -16.44
C VAL A 46 -7.82 -18.84 -15.71
N VAL A 47 -8.73 -19.45 -16.47
CA VAL A 47 -9.84 -20.21 -15.90
C VAL A 47 -9.32 -21.55 -15.36
N LEU A 48 -9.61 -21.85 -14.10
CA LEU A 48 -9.39 -23.15 -13.48
C LEU A 48 -10.43 -24.14 -14.05
N PRO A 49 -10.01 -25.25 -14.68
CA PRO A 49 -10.96 -26.26 -15.13
C PRO A 49 -11.70 -26.90 -13.94
N ALA A 50 -12.99 -27.19 -14.09
CA ALA A 50 -13.82 -27.75 -13.00
C ALA A 50 -13.34 -29.11 -12.43
N ALA A 51 -12.43 -29.81 -13.10
CA ALA A 51 -11.83 -31.06 -12.63
C ALA A 51 -10.46 -30.87 -11.95
N ALA A 52 -9.92 -29.65 -11.98
CA ALA A 52 -8.69 -29.27 -11.30
C ALA A 52 -9.02 -28.72 -9.90
N ASP A 53 -8.06 -28.85 -9.00
CA ASP A 53 -8.13 -28.31 -7.64
C ASP A 53 -6.79 -27.65 -7.32
N ILE A 54 -6.80 -26.67 -6.42
CA ILE A 54 -5.60 -25.96 -5.96
C ILE A 54 -5.49 -26.12 -4.45
N ASP A 55 -4.42 -26.77 -4.00
CA ASP A 55 -4.10 -26.85 -2.58
C ASP A 55 -3.50 -25.51 -2.12
N LEU A 56 -4.17 -24.84 -1.16
CA LEU A 56 -3.72 -23.54 -0.62
C LEU A 56 -2.62 -23.73 0.44
N ASP A 57 -1.49 -24.31 0.04
CA ASP A 57 -0.34 -24.59 0.93
C ASP A 57 0.84 -23.60 0.76
N GLY A 58 0.70 -22.65 -0.18
CA GLY A 58 1.70 -21.63 -0.51
C GLY A 58 2.77 -22.08 -1.52
N ARG A 59 2.64 -23.27 -2.12
CA ARG A 59 3.49 -23.73 -3.23
C ARG A 59 2.84 -23.44 -4.58
N ILE A 60 3.64 -23.61 -5.64
CA ILE A 60 3.21 -23.42 -7.03
C ILE A 60 3.50 -24.72 -7.78
N ASP A 61 2.85 -25.79 -7.31
CA ASP A 61 3.13 -27.14 -7.76
C ASP A 61 2.07 -27.63 -8.77
N GLU A 62 0.87 -27.04 -8.77
CA GLU A 62 -0.21 -27.41 -9.68
C GLU A 62 0.06 -26.96 -11.13
N ASP A 63 -0.25 -27.84 -12.09
CA ASP A 63 -0.02 -27.62 -13.52
C ASP A 63 -0.66 -26.33 -14.04
N ILE A 64 -1.81 -25.92 -13.48
CA ILE A 64 -2.54 -24.71 -13.91
C ILE A 64 -1.68 -23.46 -13.81
N TRP A 65 -0.79 -23.36 -12.81
CA TRP A 65 0.09 -22.20 -12.63
C TRP A 65 1.09 -22.03 -13.77
N SER A 66 1.48 -23.12 -14.43
CA SER A 66 2.38 -23.06 -15.58
C SER A 66 1.71 -22.47 -16.84
N THR A 67 0.37 -22.49 -16.88
CA THR A 67 -0.42 -21.96 -18.00
C THR A 67 -0.74 -20.48 -17.83
N ALA A 68 -0.70 -19.97 -16.60
CA ALA A 68 -0.88 -18.56 -16.30
C ALA A 68 0.44 -17.79 -16.52
N THR A 69 0.44 -16.91 -17.52
CA THR A 69 1.57 -16.01 -17.79
C THR A 69 1.81 -15.12 -16.56
N PRO A 70 3.02 -15.10 -15.99
CA PRO A 70 3.30 -14.24 -14.85
C PRO A 70 3.25 -12.77 -15.24
N ILE A 71 2.60 -11.99 -14.40
CA ILE A 71 2.69 -10.54 -14.34
C ILE A 71 4.05 -10.21 -13.73
N THR A 72 4.86 -9.45 -14.44
CA THR A 72 6.24 -9.10 -14.03
C THR A 72 6.59 -7.63 -14.27
N ASP A 73 5.71 -6.87 -14.90
CA ASP A 73 5.87 -5.47 -15.29
C ASP A 73 5.54 -4.50 -14.14
N PHE A 74 5.98 -4.84 -12.94
CA PHE A 74 5.85 -3.97 -11.77
C PHE A 74 6.73 -2.73 -11.91
N THR A 75 6.30 -1.63 -11.29
CA THR A 75 7.05 -0.38 -11.24
C THR A 75 7.44 -0.09 -9.80
N GLN A 76 8.65 0.43 -9.59
CA GLN A 76 9.09 0.82 -8.26
C GLN A 76 8.37 2.10 -7.80
N GLN A 77 7.88 2.10 -6.57
CA GLN A 77 7.30 3.29 -5.94
C GLN A 77 8.30 3.99 -5.02
N GLU A 78 9.08 3.22 -4.28
CA GLU A 78 10.15 3.72 -3.41
C GLU A 78 11.42 2.89 -3.59
N PRO A 79 12.62 3.48 -3.45
CA PRO A 79 12.89 4.90 -3.18
C PRO A 79 12.83 5.79 -4.43
N VAL A 80 12.83 5.21 -5.62
CA VAL A 80 12.75 5.91 -6.90
C VAL A 80 11.44 5.56 -7.59
N GLU A 81 10.47 6.47 -7.51
CA GLU A 81 9.18 6.34 -8.19
C GLU A 81 9.37 6.21 -9.71
N GLY A 82 8.68 5.25 -10.33
CA GLY A 82 8.80 4.98 -11.76
C GLY A 82 10.05 4.17 -12.15
N GLY A 83 10.90 3.83 -11.17
CA GLY A 83 12.11 3.05 -11.40
C GLY A 83 11.84 1.58 -11.74
N ILE A 84 12.89 0.89 -12.18
CA ILE A 84 12.87 -0.57 -12.32
C ILE A 84 12.85 -1.18 -10.91
N PRO A 85 11.96 -2.14 -10.61
CA PRO A 85 11.98 -2.84 -9.32
C PRO A 85 13.36 -3.40 -8.98
N SER A 86 13.81 -3.18 -7.74
CA SER A 86 15.08 -3.70 -7.25
C SER A 86 15.07 -5.22 -7.09
N GLU A 87 13.89 -5.77 -6.78
CA GLU A 87 13.66 -7.19 -6.64
C GLU A 87 12.62 -7.66 -7.66
N ARG A 88 12.78 -8.89 -8.13
CA ARG A 88 11.81 -9.52 -9.03
C ARG A 88 10.55 -9.87 -8.25
N THR A 89 9.41 -9.66 -8.89
CA THR A 89 8.11 -10.12 -8.41
C THR A 89 7.39 -10.79 -9.56
N GLU A 90 6.77 -11.94 -9.29
CA GLU A 90 5.87 -12.61 -10.22
C GLU A 90 4.52 -12.82 -9.59
N VAL A 91 3.47 -12.40 -10.27
CA VAL A 91 2.09 -12.67 -9.85
C VAL A 91 1.36 -13.44 -10.94
N ARG A 92 0.61 -14.46 -10.57
CA ARG A 92 -0.29 -15.18 -11.49
C ARG A 92 -1.68 -15.19 -10.92
N VAL A 93 -2.67 -15.11 -11.81
CA VAL A 93 -4.07 -15.09 -11.43
C VAL A 93 -4.80 -16.22 -12.14
N VAL A 94 -5.48 -17.04 -11.34
CA VAL A 94 -6.34 -18.14 -11.78
C VAL A 94 -7.71 -17.94 -11.14
N PHE A 95 -8.80 -18.36 -11.77
CA PHE A 95 -10.14 -18.20 -11.19
C PHE A 95 -11.12 -19.27 -11.65
N ASP A 96 -12.15 -19.52 -10.86
CA ASP A 96 -13.32 -20.30 -11.24
C ASP A 96 -14.62 -19.49 -11.01
N GLU A 97 -15.77 -20.16 -10.98
CA GLU A 97 -17.07 -19.50 -10.77
C GLU A 97 -17.19 -18.81 -9.39
N ASP A 98 -16.47 -19.30 -8.38
CA ASP A 98 -16.62 -18.92 -6.98
C ASP A 98 -15.38 -18.24 -6.39
N ASN A 99 -14.19 -18.45 -6.97
CA ASN A 99 -12.90 -18.11 -6.35
C ASN A 99 -11.94 -17.39 -7.31
N LEU A 100 -11.14 -16.50 -6.71
CA LEU A 100 -9.96 -15.88 -7.32
C LEU A 100 -8.71 -16.37 -6.61
N TYR A 101 -7.85 -17.08 -7.33
CA TYR A 101 -6.59 -17.62 -6.85
C TYR A 101 -5.44 -16.72 -7.32
N ILE A 102 -4.61 -16.29 -6.39
CA ILE A 102 -3.47 -15.41 -6.67
C ILE A 102 -2.22 -16.08 -6.12
N SER A 103 -1.26 -16.38 -7.00
CA SER A 103 0.10 -16.72 -6.57
C SER A 103 0.97 -15.47 -6.65
N ALA A 104 1.83 -15.27 -5.66
CA ALA A 104 2.80 -14.19 -5.65
C ALA A 104 4.17 -14.72 -5.19
N VAL A 105 5.16 -14.62 -6.07
CA VAL A 105 6.56 -14.95 -5.76
C VAL A 105 7.35 -13.66 -5.72
N LEU A 106 7.73 -13.26 -4.51
CA LEU A 106 8.54 -12.08 -4.24
C LEU A 106 9.96 -12.56 -3.93
N TYR A 107 10.93 -12.11 -4.72
CA TYR A 107 12.33 -12.48 -4.56
C TYR A 107 13.02 -11.47 -3.63
N GLY A 108 14.06 -11.92 -2.92
CA GLY A 108 14.85 -11.10 -2.01
C GLY A 108 15.83 -11.95 -1.21
N ASP A 109 16.67 -11.31 -0.39
CA ASP A 109 17.55 -12.01 0.54
C ASP A 109 16.72 -12.55 1.72
N PRO A 110 16.69 -13.88 1.96
CA PRO A 110 15.96 -14.45 3.10
C PRO A 110 16.37 -13.89 4.47
N ALA A 111 17.58 -13.36 4.61
CA ALA A 111 18.06 -12.78 5.86
C ALA A 111 17.39 -11.44 6.20
N ASP A 112 16.88 -10.73 5.20
CA ASP A 112 16.30 -9.39 5.35
C ASP A 112 14.76 -9.43 5.49
N ILE A 113 14.13 -10.60 5.28
CA ILE A 113 12.67 -10.74 5.31
C ILE A 113 12.12 -10.60 6.74
N LEU A 114 11.20 -9.65 6.92
CA LEU A 114 10.54 -9.33 8.18
C LEU A 114 9.10 -9.86 8.22
N ALA A 115 8.79 -10.72 9.20
CA ALA A 115 7.45 -11.27 9.40
C ALA A 115 7.17 -11.49 10.90
N TYR A 116 6.97 -10.39 11.64
CA TYR A 116 6.76 -10.42 13.08
C TYR A 116 5.29 -10.61 13.46
N GLN A 117 4.38 -10.10 12.65
CA GLN A 117 2.95 -10.15 12.91
C GLN A 117 2.39 -11.53 12.52
N ARG A 118 1.52 -12.09 13.38
CA ARG A 118 0.87 -13.40 13.17
C ARG A 118 -0.62 -13.39 13.51
N GLN A 119 -1.10 -12.28 14.06
CA GLN A 119 -2.50 -12.10 14.37
C GLN A 119 -3.22 -11.65 13.10
N ARG A 120 -4.30 -12.37 12.76
CA ARG A 120 -5.22 -11.97 11.70
C ARG A 120 -5.72 -10.53 11.91
N ASP A 121 -5.76 -9.77 10.82
CA ASP A 121 -6.22 -8.37 10.74
C ASP A 121 -5.38 -7.36 11.55
N ALA A 122 -4.22 -7.77 12.08
CA ALA A 122 -3.30 -6.85 12.72
C ALA A 122 -2.45 -6.11 11.68
N SER A 123 -2.00 -4.90 12.01
CA SER A 123 -1.24 -4.07 11.09
C SER A 123 0.10 -4.72 10.71
N LEU A 124 0.37 -4.80 9.41
CA LEU A 124 1.61 -5.32 8.82
C LEU A 124 2.63 -4.22 8.47
N ARG A 125 2.50 -3.00 9.03
CA ARG A 125 3.32 -1.84 8.63
C ARG A 125 4.83 -2.02 8.84
N THR A 126 5.24 -2.88 9.76
CA THR A 126 6.64 -3.16 10.09
C THR A 126 7.17 -4.45 9.48
N ASP A 127 6.34 -5.14 8.70
CA ASP A 127 6.64 -6.43 8.10
C ASP A 127 6.74 -6.24 6.58
N ASP A 128 7.45 -7.16 5.93
CA ASP A 128 7.31 -7.34 4.49
C ASP A 128 5.91 -7.88 4.21
N ARG A 129 5.27 -7.34 3.18
CA ARG A 129 3.90 -7.71 2.83
C ARG A 129 3.65 -7.62 1.34
N PHE A 130 2.79 -8.50 0.87
CA PHE A 130 2.16 -8.39 -0.43
C PHE A 130 0.74 -7.87 -0.24
N MET A 131 0.36 -6.85 -1.01
CA MET A 131 -0.96 -6.22 -0.95
C MET A 131 -1.56 -6.13 -2.34
N TRP A 132 -2.86 -6.40 -2.44
CA TRP A 132 -3.62 -6.21 -3.67
C TRP A 132 -4.98 -5.57 -3.37
N ILE A 133 -5.50 -4.84 -4.36
CA ILE A 133 -6.76 -4.11 -4.27
C ILE A 133 -7.65 -4.53 -5.44
N LEU A 134 -8.91 -4.84 -5.15
CA LEU A 134 -9.92 -5.20 -6.12
C LEU A 134 -11.02 -4.14 -6.13
N ASP A 135 -11.16 -3.45 -7.26
CA ASP A 135 -12.36 -2.69 -7.58
C ASP A 135 -13.34 -3.61 -8.32
N THR A 136 -14.28 -4.20 -7.58
CA THR A 136 -15.22 -5.20 -8.10
C THR A 136 -16.34 -4.59 -8.94
N PHE A 137 -16.52 -3.27 -8.89
CA PHE A 137 -17.57 -2.56 -9.64
C PHE A 137 -17.02 -1.66 -10.74
N LEU A 138 -15.70 -1.53 -10.82
CA LEU A 138 -14.97 -0.68 -11.76
C LEU A 138 -15.41 0.78 -11.68
N ASP A 139 -15.68 1.27 -10.46
CA ASP A 139 -16.15 2.64 -10.22
C ASP A 139 -15.00 3.62 -9.92
N GLY A 140 -13.78 3.12 -9.71
CA GLY A 140 -12.58 3.87 -9.38
C GLY A 140 -12.63 4.60 -8.03
N ARG A 141 -13.56 4.21 -7.14
CA ARG A 141 -13.83 4.88 -5.86
C ARG A 141 -13.87 3.94 -4.69
N THR A 142 -14.37 2.72 -4.90
CA THR A 142 -14.50 1.69 -3.87
C THR A 142 -13.68 0.47 -4.24
N GLY A 143 -13.17 -0.22 -3.22
CA GLY A 143 -12.41 -1.43 -3.43
C GLY A 143 -12.18 -2.18 -2.13
N TYR A 144 -11.88 -3.47 -2.28
CA TYR A 144 -11.41 -4.32 -1.19
C TYR A 144 -9.90 -4.44 -1.30
N PHE A 145 -9.19 -4.24 -0.19
CA PHE A 145 -7.77 -4.55 -0.14
C PHE A 145 -7.54 -5.78 0.71
N PHE A 146 -6.50 -6.51 0.36
CA PHE A 146 -6.01 -7.66 1.09
C PHE A 146 -4.51 -7.47 1.24
N GLU A 147 -3.97 -7.89 2.37
CA GLU A 147 -2.54 -7.94 2.60
C GLU A 147 -2.17 -9.20 3.37
N ILE A 148 -0.98 -9.70 3.12
CA ILE A 148 -0.41 -10.87 3.79
C ILE A 148 1.10 -10.69 3.94
N ASN A 149 1.68 -11.18 5.03
CA ASN A 149 3.12 -11.25 5.22
C ASN A 149 3.62 -12.69 5.01
N PRO A 150 4.94 -12.94 4.98
CA PRO A 150 5.49 -14.28 4.82
C PRO A 150 5.13 -15.28 5.95
N ALA A 151 4.58 -14.82 7.07
CA ALA A 151 4.20 -15.69 8.19
C ALA A 151 2.76 -16.25 8.09
N GLY A 152 1.96 -15.77 7.14
CA GLY A 152 0.56 -16.17 6.92
C GLY A 152 -0.43 -15.35 7.74
#